data_AF-A0A3M1WI57-F1
#
_entry.id   AF-A0A3M1WI57-F1
#
_cell.length_a   1.000
_cell.length_b   1.000
_cell.length_c   1.000
_cell.angle_alpha   90.00
_cell.angle_beta   90.00
_cell.angle_gamma   90.00
#
_symmetry.space_group_name_H-M   'P 1'
#
loop_
_entity.id
_entity.type
_entity.pdbx_description
1 polymer ?
#
loop_
_entity_poly.entity_id
_entity_poly.type
_entity_poly.pdbx_seq_one_letter_code
_entity_poly.pdbx_strand_id
1 'polypeptide(L)' 'MFKKAGMAMAMGTLFLSYILAGGLIGYYLDKWLGTAPWMFFIFFFIGTGGAIYNVFKMAARLK' A
#
# COMPACT_ATOMS: atom_id res chain seq x y z
N MET A 1 0.83 -26.35 -6.89
CA MET A 1 2.02 -25.73 -6.26
C MET A 1 2.31 -24.32 -6.82
N PHE A 2 2.37 -24.14 -8.15
CA PHE A 2 2.63 -22.82 -8.78
C PHE A 2 1.66 -21.68 -8.42
N LYS A 3 0.37 -21.96 -8.20
CA LYS A 3 -0.64 -20.94 -7.85
C LYS A 3 -0.34 -20.22 -6.51
N LYS A 4 0.24 -20.92 -5.53
CA LYS A 4 0.57 -20.34 -4.21
C LYS A 4 1.77 -19.39 -4.30
N ALA A 5 2.79 -19.78 -5.07
CA ALA A 5 3.98 -18.95 -5.30
C ALA A 5 3.66 -17.67 -6.10
N GLY A 6 2.89 -17.79 -7.19
CA GLY A 6 2.44 -16.63 -7.97
C GLY A 6 1.60 -15.66 -7.13
N MET A 7 0.75 -16.18 -6.24
CA MET A 7 -0.06 -15.34 -5.35
C MET A 7 0.77 -14.64 -4.27
N ALA A 8 1.77 -15.30 -3.70
CA ALA A 8 2.69 -14.67 -2.75
C ALA A 8 3.48 -13.52 -3.38
N MET A 9 3.95 -13.69 -4.62
CA MET A 9 4.60 -12.62 -5.38
C MET A 9 3.64 -11.46 -5.64
N ALA A 10 2.42 -11.75 -6.10
CA ALA A 10 1.39 -10.72 -6.34
C ALA A 10 1.02 -9.95 -5.07
N MET A 11 0.91 -10.63 -3.92
CA MET A 11 0.67 -9.99 -2.62
C MET A 11 1.79 -9.01 -2.26
N GLY A 12 3.05 -9.39 -2.48
CA GLY A 12 4.19 -8.50 -2.29
C GLY A 12 4.14 -7.27 -3.21
N THR A 13 3.90 -7.48 -4.50
CA THR A 13 3.79 -6.37 -5.47
C THR A 13 2.65 -5.43 -5.13
N LEU A 14 1.48 -5.95 -4.78
CA LEU A 14 0.33 -5.16 -4.36
C LEU A 14 0.65 -4.37 -3.09
N PHE A 15 1.25 -5.00 -2.09
CA PHE A 15 1.65 -4.35 -0.84
C PHE A 15 2.57 -3.14 -1.10
N LEU A 16 3.64 -3.34 -1.87
CA LEU A 16 4.52 -2.25 -2.30
C LEU A 16 3.77 -1.16 -3.09
N SER A 17 2.87 -1.56 -3.99
CA SER A 17 2.09 -0.61 -4.80
C SER A 17 1.22 0.31 -3.94
N TYR A 18 0.56 -0.21 -2.91
CA TYR A 18 -0.26 0.58 -1.98
C TYR A 18 0.57 1.61 -1.21
N ILE A 19 1.73 1.19 -0.68
CA ILE A 19 2.61 2.08 0.08
C ILE A 19 3.20 3.17 -0.82
N LEU A 20 3.69 2.80 -2.01
CA LEU A 20 4.23 3.74 -2.98
C LEU A 20 3.17 4.73 -3.46
N ALA A 21 1.96 4.27 -3.76
CA ALA A 21 0.86 5.15 -4.16
C ALA A 21 0.50 6.15 -3.06
N GLY A 22 0.36 5.69 -1.81
CA GLY A 22 0.09 6.56 -0.66
C GLY A 22 1.19 7.60 -0.43
N GLY A 23 2.45 7.17 -0.46
CA GLY A 23 3.60 8.06 -0.31
C GLY A 23 3.72 9.09 -1.44
N LEU A 24 3.57 8.68 -2.70
CA LEU A 24 3.62 9.57 -3.86
C LEU A 24 2.49 10.59 -3.83
N ILE A 25 1.24 10.14 -3.61
CA ILE A 25 0.08 11.03 -3.53
C ILE A 25 0.27 12.02 -2.39
N GLY A 26 0.63 11.54 -1.19
CA GLY A 26 0.85 12.39 -0.03
C GLY A 26 1.95 13.43 -0.25
N TYR A 27 3.07 13.04 -0.89
CA TYR A 27 4.17 13.95 -1.23
C TYR A 27 3.77 15.03 -2.24
N TYR A 28 3.08 14.65 -3.32
CA TYR A 28 2.63 15.63 -4.32
C TYR A 28 1.58 16.59 -3.74
N LEU A 29 0.68 16.10 -2.88
CA LEU A 29 -0.32 16.93 -2.22
C LEU A 29 0.32 17.90 -1.22
N ASP A 30 1.31 17.44 -0.45
CA ASP A 30 2.09 18.29 0.45
C ASP A 30 2.82 19.40 -0.30
N LYS A 31 3.37 19.11 -1.48
CA LYS A 31 4.04 20.12 -2.32
C LYS A 31 3.07 21.12 -2.93
N TRP A 32 1.84 20.69 -3.24
CA TRP A 32 0.82 21.57 -3.81
C TRP A 32 0.17 22.48 -2.77
N LEU A 33 -0.07 21.97 -1.56
CA LEU A 33 -0.70 22.69 -0.45
C LEU A 33 0.30 23.42 0.45
N GLY A 34 1.60 23.14 0.33
CA GLY A 34 2.64 23.70 1.20
C GLY A 34 2.62 23.15 2.62
N THR A 35 1.91 22.04 2.88
CA THR A 35 1.72 21.43 4.21
C THR A 35 2.78 20.37 4.57
N ALA A 36 3.83 20.26 3.77
CA ALA A 36 4.86 19.24 3.95
C ALA A 36 5.40 19.22 5.40
N PRO A 37 5.42 18.05 6.09
CA PRO A 37 5.16 16.68 5.61
C PRO A 37 3.83 16.07 6.11
N TRP A 38 2.83 16.87 6.48
CA TRP A 38 1.63 16.37 7.17
C TRP A 38 0.78 15.43 6.31
N MET A 39 0.56 15.78 5.05
CA MET A 39 -0.28 14.98 4.16
C MET A 39 0.41 13.66 3.80
N PHE A 40 1.75 13.67 3.65
CA PHE A 40 2.54 12.46 3.45
C PHE A 40 2.30 11.44 4.55
N PHE A 41 2.38 11.83 5.84
CA PHE A 41 2.16 10.89 6.94
C PHE A 41 0.74 10.30 6.91
N ILE A 42 -0.29 11.13 6.72
CA ILE A 42 -1.68 10.67 6.68
C ILE A 42 -1.88 9.64 5.56
N PHE A 43 -1.47 9.98 4.33
CA PHE A 43 -1.61 9.08 3.19
C PHE A 43 -0.71 7.85 3.28
N PHE A 44 0.46 7.95 3.92
CA PHE A 44 1.35 6.83 4.18
C PHE A 44 0.71 5.81 5.14
N PHE A 45 0.10 6.28 6.24
CA PHE A 45 -0.61 5.39 7.18
C PHE A 45 -1.85 4.76 6.53
N ILE A 46 -2.62 5.53 5.75
CA ILE A 46 -3.77 4.99 5.00
C ILE A 46 -3.31 3.95 3.98
N GLY A 47 -2.25 4.24 3.21
CA GLY A 47 -1.67 3.32 2.23
C GLY A 47 -1.17 2.03 2.87
N THR A 48 -0.44 2.15 3.98
CA THR A 48 0.07 1.00 4.75
C THR A 48 -1.07 0.18 5.35
N GLY A 49 -2.08 0.83 5.95
CA GLY A 49 -3.26 0.15 6.47
C GLY A 49 -4.03 -0.61 5.38
N GLY A 50 -4.20 0.01 4.21
CA GLY A 50 -4.81 -0.63 3.03
C GLY A 50 -4.00 -1.82 2.51
N ALA A 51 -2.66 -1.68 2.48
CA ALA A 51 -1.75 -2.75 2.07
C ALA A 51 -1.86 -3.97 3.00
N ILE A 52 -1.84 -3.75 4.32
CA ILE A 52 -1.99 -4.79 5.34
C ILE A 52 -3.36 -5.48 5.18
N TYR A 53 -4.44 -4.70 5.08
CA TYR A 53 -5.79 -5.23 4.90
C TYR A 53 -5.91 -6.10 3.64
N ASN A 54 -5.31 -5.68 2.53
CA ASN A 54 -5.31 -6.43 1.27
C ASN A 54 -4.57 -7.77 1.42
N VAL A 55 -3.39 -7.75 2.03
CA VAL A 55 -2.60 -8.97 2.30
C VAL A 55 -3.37 -9.97 3.15
N PHE A 56 -3.99 -9.54 4.25
CA PHE A 56 -4.80 -10.43 5.09
C PHE A 56 -6.02 -10.98 4.35
N LYS A 57 -6.70 -10.16 3.54
CA LYS A 57 -7.84 -10.60 2.72
C LYS A 57 -7.41 -11.65 1.69
N MET A 58 -6.25 -11.49 1.06
CA MET A 58 -5.70 -12.47 0.11
C MET A 58 -5.25 -13.76 0.82
N ALA A 59 -4.61 -13.64 1.99
CA ALA A 59 -4.23 -14.79 2.81
C ALA A 59 -5.45 -15.59 3.28
N ALA A 60 -6.54 -14.92 3.68
CA ALA A 60 -7.79 -15.57 4.08
C ALA A 60 -8.47 -16.34 2.93
N ARG A 61 -8.28 -15.91 1.68
CA ARG A 61 -8.78 -16.62 0.47
C ARG A 61 -7.95 -17.84 0.09
N LEU A 62 -6.75 -17.98 0.63
CA LEU A 62 -5.83 -19.09 0.36
C LEU A 62 -6.00 -20.27 1.34
N LYS A 63 -6.90 -20.13 2.33
CA LYS A 63 -7.31 -21.17 3.27
C LYS A 63 -8.20 -22.19 2.58
#